data_AF-A0A530ARE1-F1
#
_entry.id   AF-A0A530ARE1-F1
#
_cell.length_a   1.000
_cell.length_b   1.000
_cell.length_c   1.000
_cell.angle_alpha   90.00
_cell.angle_beta   90.00
_cell.angle_gamma   90.00
#
_symmetry.space_group_name_H-M   'P 1'
#
loop_
_entity.id
_entity.type
_entity.pdbx_description
1 polymer ?
#
loop_
_entity_poly.entity_id
_entity_poly.type
_entity_poly.pdbx_seq_one_letter_code
_entity_poly.pdbx_strand_id
1 'polypeptide(L)'
;HHAARWCQDPANRGELAALMAKPAFLGQPEAIQMPALTGRLQLGGSVERSVEDFFLPFDKAANFPWKSHALWFYTQMVRWGQLPHTPQNLAIARDCYRPDLYRSALKPLGVALPGANAKVEGALKVATPVGSAGASLVLGPDGFFDGQIFDPDRIDAYIADQKRA
;
A
#
# COMPACT_ATOMS: atom_id res chain seq x y z
N HIS A 1 3.09 -12.08 6.96
CA HIS A 1 2.04 -12.73 6.13
C HIS A 1 0.85 -13.20 6.98
N HIS A 2 0.98 -14.23 7.82
CA HIS A 2 -0.15 -14.75 8.62
C HIS A 2 -0.82 -13.71 9.52
N ALA A 3 -0.04 -12.89 10.24
CA ALA A 3 -0.59 -11.80 11.05
C ALA A 3 -1.43 -10.82 10.21
N ALA A 4 -0.98 -10.47 9.00
CA ALA A 4 -1.75 -9.61 8.10
C ALA A 4 -3.09 -10.25 7.70
N ARG A 5 -3.10 -11.55 7.38
CA ARG A 5 -4.33 -12.31 7.11
C ARG A 5 -5.28 -12.27 8.30
N TRP A 6 -4.76 -12.56 9.48
CA TRP A 6 -5.52 -12.57 10.72
C TRP A 6 -6.11 -11.19 11.00
N CYS A 7 -5.32 -10.12 10.87
CA CYS A 7 -5.78 -8.74 11.09
C CYS A 7 -6.87 -8.32 10.10
N GLN A 8 -6.83 -8.77 8.85
CA GLN A 8 -7.84 -8.38 7.86
C GLN A 8 -9.20 -9.03 8.10
N ASP A 9 -9.22 -10.24 8.65
CA ASP A 9 -10.46 -10.98 8.89
C ASP A 9 -11.40 -10.18 9.81
N PRO A 10 -12.62 -9.83 9.34
CA PRO A 10 -13.58 -9.10 10.15
C PRO A 10 -13.90 -9.74 11.50
N ALA A 11 -13.84 -11.07 11.60
CA ALA A 11 -14.08 -11.80 12.85
C ALA A 11 -13.04 -11.47 13.94
N ASN A 12 -11.81 -11.10 13.53
CA ASN A 12 -10.71 -10.83 14.46
C ASN A 12 -10.62 -9.36 14.86
N ARG A 13 -11.45 -8.46 14.29
CA ARG A 13 -11.34 -7.01 14.53
C ARG A 13 -11.49 -6.62 16.00
N GLY A 14 -12.41 -7.27 16.73
CA GLY A 14 -12.59 -7.02 18.16
C GLY A 14 -11.35 -7.43 18.97
N GLU A 15 -10.81 -8.62 18.70
CA GLU A 15 -9.59 -9.09 19.36
C GLU A 15 -8.37 -8.24 18.99
N LEU A 16 -8.24 -7.86 17.73
CA LEU A 16 -7.20 -6.94 17.25
C LEU A 16 -7.28 -5.60 17.99
N ALA A 17 -8.49 -5.06 18.15
CA ALA A 17 -8.69 -3.83 18.88
C ALA A 17 -8.29 -3.99 20.36
N ALA A 18 -8.79 -5.01 21.04
CA ALA A 18 -8.44 -5.29 22.43
C ALA A 18 -6.91 -5.46 22.62
N LEU A 19 -6.23 -6.09 21.66
CA LEU A 19 -4.78 -6.22 21.66
C LEU A 19 -4.08 -4.85 21.54
N MET A 20 -4.47 -4.04 20.55
CA MET A 20 -3.88 -2.71 20.31
C MET A 20 -4.15 -1.73 21.46
N ALA A 21 -5.26 -1.90 22.19
CA ALA A 21 -5.65 -1.04 23.30
C ALA A 21 -4.80 -1.23 24.57
N LYS A 22 -4.03 -2.32 24.68
CA LYS A 22 -3.19 -2.56 25.86
C LYS A 22 -2.13 -1.45 26.01
N PRO A 23 -1.73 -1.09 27.25
CA PRO A 23 -0.72 -0.05 27.49
C PRO A 23 0.62 -0.28 26.81
N ALA A 24 0.98 -1.54 26.55
CA ALA A 24 2.21 -1.90 25.83
C ALA A 24 2.16 -1.62 24.31
N PHE A 25 0.97 -1.30 23.77
CA PHE A 25 0.75 -0.95 22.37
C PHE A 25 0.27 0.50 22.28
N LEU A 26 -0.94 0.76 21.75
CA LEU A 26 -1.44 2.14 21.62
C LEU A 26 -1.88 2.72 22.96
N GLY A 27 -2.30 1.87 23.91
CA GLY A 27 -2.80 2.33 25.21
C GLY A 27 -4.04 3.23 25.12
N GLN A 28 -4.82 3.10 24.04
CA GLN A 28 -6.03 3.89 23.78
C GLN A 28 -7.26 2.99 23.77
N PRO A 29 -8.46 3.51 24.14
CA PRO A 29 -9.69 2.75 24.08
C PRO A 29 -9.96 2.16 22.70
N GLU A 30 -10.48 0.93 22.65
CA GLU A 30 -10.83 0.23 21.40
C GLU A 30 -11.76 1.05 20.51
N ALA A 31 -12.68 1.81 21.11
CA ALA A 31 -13.62 2.66 20.38
C ALA A 31 -12.96 3.69 19.46
N ILE A 32 -11.72 4.13 19.76
CA ILE A 32 -11.00 5.13 18.94
C ILE A 32 -10.50 4.53 17.63
N GLN A 33 -10.06 3.27 17.65
CA GLN A 33 -9.48 2.59 16.49
C GLN A 33 -10.52 1.79 15.68
N MET A 34 -11.69 1.48 16.26
CA MET A 34 -12.71 0.71 15.55
C MET A 34 -13.23 1.33 14.24
N PRO A 35 -13.42 2.66 14.13
CA PRO A 35 -13.75 3.30 12.86
C PRO A 35 -12.75 2.94 11.75
N ALA A 36 -11.45 2.97 12.05
CA ALA A 36 -10.40 2.60 11.10
C ALA A 36 -10.44 1.10 10.78
N LEU A 37 -10.53 0.22 11.78
CA LEU A 37 -10.56 -1.22 11.55
C LEU A 37 -11.80 -1.71 10.77
N THR A 38 -12.89 -0.95 10.80
CA THR A 38 -14.14 -1.28 10.10
C THR A 38 -14.37 -0.50 8.81
N GLY A 39 -13.63 0.59 8.60
CA GLY A 39 -13.88 1.56 7.52
C GLY A 39 -15.15 2.40 7.71
N ARG A 40 -15.79 2.37 8.88
CA ARG A 40 -16.96 3.22 9.21
C ARG A 40 -16.47 4.51 9.84
N LEU A 41 -16.26 5.52 9.02
CA LEU A 41 -15.64 6.79 9.40
C LEU A 41 -16.71 7.84 9.70
N GLN A 42 -16.51 8.58 10.81
CA GLN A 42 -17.25 9.79 11.09
C GLN A 42 -16.52 10.99 10.46
N LEU A 43 -17.14 11.64 9.48
CA LEU A 43 -16.52 12.73 8.70
C LEU A 43 -16.82 14.14 9.26
N GLY A 44 -17.40 14.20 10.46
CA GLY A 44 -17.86 15.43 11.11
C GLY A 44 -19.37 15.63 10.98
N GLY A 45 -19.96 16.30 11.97
CA GLY A 45 -21.42 16.40 12.10
C GLY A 45 -22.07 15.03 12.33
N SER A 46 -23.21 14.79 11.68
CA SER A 46 -23.93 13.50 11.70
C SER A 46 -23.63 12.60 10.50
N VAL A 47 -22.55 12.87 9.76
CA VAL A 47 -22.21 12.14 8.53
C VAL A 47 -21.27 10.97 8.84
N GLU A 48 -21.81 9.77 8.72
CA GLU A 48 -21.04 8.53 8.67
C GLU A 48 -20.85 8.08 7.21
N ARG A 49 -19.65 7.60 6.88
CA ARG A 49 -19.34 6.95 5.61
C ARG A 49 -18.68 5.60 5.84
N SER A 50 -19.15 4.59 5.12
CA SER A 50 -18.46 3.32 4.99
C SER A 50 -17.52 3.40 3.79
N VAL A 51 -16.23 3.18 4.03
CA VAL A 51 -15.18 3.13 3.01
C VAL A 51 -14.70 1.68 2.91
N GLU A 52 -15.00 1.05 1.78
CA GLU A 52 -14.51 -0.29 1.47
C GLU A 52 -12.97 -0.28 1.42
N ASP A 53 -12.34 -1.38 1.85
CA ASP A 53 -10.88 -1.55 1.90
C ASP A 53 -10.10 -0.50 2.69
N PHE A 54 -10.75 0.30 3.55
CA PHE A 54 -10.05 1.29 4.37
C PHE A 54 -8.95 0.65 5.24
N PHE A 55 -9.19 -0.57 5.73
CA PHE A 55 -8.20 -1.38 6.41
C PHE A 55 -7.98 -2.70 5.66
N LEU A 56 -6.96 -2.73 4.81
CA LEU A 56 -6.60 -3.85 3.95
C LEU A 56 -5.14 -4.29 4.14
N PRO A 57 -4.78 -4.96 5.25
CA PRO A 57 -3.39 -5.34 5.50
C PRO A 57 -2.90 -6.54 4.67
N PHE A 58 -3.78 -7.28 3.98
CA PHE A 58 -3.43 -8.55 3.33
C PHE A 58 -3.77 -8.67 1.85
N ASP A 59 -5.04 -8.50 1.48
CA ASP A 59 -5.51 -8.75 0.12
C ASP A 59 -4.96 -7.74 -0.87
N LYS A 60 -5.20 -7.99 -2.17
CA LYS A 60 -4.80 -7.11 -3.28
C LYS A 60 -3.30 -6.81 -3.31
N ALA A 61 -2.49 -7.73 -2.78
CA ALA A 61 -1.05 -7.58 -2.59
C ALA A 61 -0.65 -6.33 -1.77
N ALA A 62 -1.48 -5.94 -0.80
CA ALA A 62 -1.26 -4.74 0.01
C ALA A 62 0.09 -4.70 0.74
N ASN A 63 0.59 -5.86 1.17
CA ASN A 63 1.86 -5.99 1.88
C ASN A 63 3.05 -6.38 0.99
N PHE A 64 2.86 -6.45 -0.33
CA PHE A 64 3.97 -6.68 -1.24
C PHE A 64 4.78 -5.37 -1.41
N PRO A 65 6.11 -5.40 -1.25
CA PRO A 65 6.94 -4.21 -1.34
C PRO A 65 7.19 -3.83 -2.81
N TRP A 66 6.19 -3.22 -3.45
CA TRP A 66 6.27 -2.71 -4.81
C TRP A 66 7.35 -1.62 -4.93
N LYS A 67 8.33 -1.83 -5.80
CA LYS A 67 9.37 -0.83 -6.08
C LYS A 67 8.76 0.45 -6.67
N SER A 68 7.65 0.36 -7.39
CA SER A 68 6.90 1.53 -7.88
C SER A 68 6.42 2.45 -6.74
N HIS A 69 5.98 1.90 -5.59
CA HIS A 69 5.61 2.73 -4.43
C HIS A 69 6.83 3.50 -3.88
N ALA A 70 7.98 2.82 -3.72
CA ALA A 70 9.20 3.46 -3.22
C ALA A 70 9.67 4.58 -4.16
N LEU A 71 9.62 4.33 -5.47
CA LEU A 71 9.94 5.30 -6.50
C LEU A 71 8.95 6.47 -6.51
N TRP A 72 7.65 6.24 -6.34
CA TRP A 72 6.67 7.32 -6.24
C TRP A 72 6.93 8.22 -5.03
N PHE A 73 7.14 7.65 -3.83
CA PHE A 73 7.50 8.44 -2.64
C PHE A 73 8.77 9.26 -2.89
N TYR A 74 9.79 8.66 -3.51
CA TYR A 74 11.01 9.36 -3.91
C TYR A 74 10.72 10.57 -4.81
N THR A 75 9.86 10.43 -5.83
CA THR A 75 9.48 11.58 -6.67
C THR A 75 8.79 12.69 -5.88
N GLN A 76 7.98 12.34 -4.87
CA GLN A 76 7.31 13.35 -4.03
C GLN A 76 8.30 14.07 -3.12
N MET A 77 9.29 13.37 -2.57
CA MET A 77 10.36 14.01 -1.82
C MET A 77 11.21 14.96 -2.69
N VAL A 78 11.49 14.57 -3.94
CA VAL A 78 12.15 15.46 -4.93
C VAL A 78 11.29 16.67 -5.25
N ARG A 79 9.99 16.47 -5.51
CA ARG A 79 9.01 17.54 -5.79
C ARG A 79 9.02 18.60 -4.69
N TRP A 80 9.04 18.16 -3.44
CA TRP A 80 9.03 19.05 -2.26
C TRP A 80 10.43 19.49 -1.81
N GLY A 81 11.47 19.27 -2.62
CA GLY A 81 12.82 19.79 -2.38
C GLY A 81 13.57 19.15 -1.21
N GLN A 82 13.12 17.99 -0.73
CA GLN A 82 13.75 17.30 0.42
C GLN A 82 15.10 16.67 0.05
N LEU A 83 15.30 16.32 -1.23
CA LEU A 83 16.55 15.79 -1.76
C LEU A 83 16.69 16.07 -3.26
N PRO A 84 17.93 16.13 -3.79
CA PRO A 84 18.15 16.27 -5.22
C PRO A 84 17.81 14.98 -5.97
N HIS A 85 17.35 15.15 -7.21
CA HIS A 85 17.17 14.04 -8.14
C HIS A 85 18.51 13.61 -8.74
N THR A 86 19.03 12.46 -8.30
CA THR A 86 20.31 11.90 -8.76
C THR A 86 20.17 10.40 -9.01
N PRO A 87 20.98 9.80 -9.90
CA PRO A 87 20.98 8.35 -10.13
C PRO A 87 21.21 7.54 -8.84
N GLN A 88 22.05 8.03 -7.94
CA GLN A 88 22.37 7.37 -6.68
C GLN A 88 21.15 7.34 -5.74
N ASN A 89 20.46 8.48 -5.56
CA ASN A 89 19.28 8.56 -4.71
C ASN A 89 18.12 7.72 -5.27
N LEU A 90 17.95 7.74 -6.60
CA LEU A 90 16.98 6.90 -7.29
C LEU A 90 17.24 5.41 -7.04
N ALA A 91 18.49 4.96 -7.14
CA ALA A 91 18.87 3.58 -6.87
C ALA A 91 18.60 3.18 -5.41
N ILE A 92 18.95 4.05 -4.45
CA ILE A 92 18.65 3.83 -3.02
C ILE A 92 17.16 3.66 -2.78
N ALA A 93 16.34 4.57 -3.32
CA ALA A 93 14.88 4.49 -3.19
C ALA A 93 14.30 3.22 -3.81
N ARG A 94 14.79 2.82 -5.00
CA ARG A 94 14.34 1.59 -5.66
C ARG A 94 14.69 0.34 -4.86
N ASP A 95 15.90 0.29 -4.30
CA ASP A 95 16.48 -0.93 -3.76
C ASP A 95 16.27 -1.08 -2.24
N CYS A 96 15.72 -0.07 -1.57
CA CYS A 96 15.25 -0.18 -0.18
C CYS A 96 13.98 -1.06 -0.07
N TYR A 97 13.21 -1.21 -1.15
CA TYR A 97 12.11 -2.17 -1.24
C TYR A 97 12.62 -3.49 -1.81
N ARG A 98 12.42 -4.58 -1.05
CA ARG A 98 13.01 -5.91 -1.31
C ARG A 98 11.97 -6.98 -1.62
N PRO A 99 11.28 -6.92 -2.79
CA PRO A 99 10.33 -7.94 -3.20
C PRO A 99 10.98 -9.32 -3.37
N ASP A 100 12.28 -9.38 -3.64
CA ASP A 100 13.07 -10.60 -3.68
C ASP A 100 13.13 -11.31 -2.32
N LEU A 101 13.37 -10.58 -1.23
CA LEU A 101 13.34 -11.14 0.13
C LEU A 101 11.92 -11.57 0.51
N TYR A 102 10.92 -10.77 0.16
CA TYR A 102 9.51 -11.08 0.40
C TYR A 102 9.10 -12.39 -0.29
N ARG A 103 9.44 -12.55 -1.57
CA ARG A 103 9.17 -13.80 -2.30
C ARG A 103 9.94 -14.98 -1.72
N SER A 104 11.22 -14.80 -1.40
CA SER A 104 12.05 -15.86 -0.82
C SER A 104 11.44 -16.39 0.48
N ALA A 105 11.00 -15.50 1.37
CA ALA A 105 10.40 -15.85 2.66
C ALA A 105 9.05 -16.57 2.52
N LEU A 106 8.26 -16.24 1.50
CA LEU A 106 6.90 -16.78 1.32
C LEU A 106 6.80 -17.93 0.33
N LYS A 107 7.85 -18.18 -0.48
CA LYS A 107 7.90 -19.31 -1.42
C LYS A 107 7.55 -20.65 -0.76
N PRO A 108 8.04 -21.00 0.45
CA PRO A 108 7.69 -22.27 1.09
C PRO A 108 6.20 -22.41 1.44
N LEU A 109 5.47 -21.29 1.56
CA LEU A 109 4.05 -21.29 1.90
C LEU A 109 3.14 -21.53 0.69
N GLY A 110 3.68 -21.58 -0.54
CA GLY A 110 2.90 -21.83 -1.75
C GLY A 110 1.86 -20.77 -2.08
N VAL A 111 2.00 -19.56 -1.53
CA VAL A 111 1.05 -18.46 -1.71
C VAL A 111 1.25 -17.75 -3.04
N ALA A 112 0.17 -17.15 -3.58
CA ALA A 112 0.23 -16.31 -4.77
C ALA A 112 1.08 -15.07 -4.50
N LEU A 113 2.11 -14.84 -5.32
CA LEU A 113 3.01 -13.70 -5.20
C LEU A 113 3.13 -12.96 -6.54
N PRO A 114 3.13 -11.62 -6.56
CA PRO A 114 3.40 -10.88 -7.78
C PRO A 114 4.71 -11.28 -8.46
N GLY A 115 4.65 -11.54 -9.76
CA GLY A 115 5.84 -11.78 -10.58
C GLY A 115 6.64 -10.50 -10.85
N ALA A 116 5.94 -9.39 -11.09
CA ALA A 116 6.56 -8.08 -11.29
C ALA A 116 7.11 -7.48 -9.99
N ASN A 117 8.06 -6.55 -10.11
CA ASN A 117 8.58 -5.77 -8.98
C ASN A 117 7.92 -4.40 -8.85
N ALA A 118 7.30 -3.91 -9.93
CA ALA A 118 6.73 -2.58 -10.04
C ALA A 118 5.50 -2.64 -10.98
N LYS A 119 4.62 -1.65 -10.86
CA LYS A 119 3.47 -1.43 -11.73
C LYS A 119 3.34 0.06 -12.04
N VAL A 120 2.56 0.39 -13.05
CA VAL A 120 2.13 1.78 -13.29
C VAL A 120 1.08 2.10 -12.23
N GLU A 121 1.37 3.09 -11.39
CA GLU A 121 0.49 3.50 -10.30
C GLU A 121 -0.56 4.48 -10.84
N GLY A 122 -1.80 4.37 -10.38
CA GLY A 122 -2.91 5.20 -10.83
C GLY A 122 -3.60 4.71 -12.10
N ALA A 123 -3.09 3.64 -12.73
CA ALA A 123 -3.62 3.13 -13.99
C ALA A 123 -4.80 2.16 -13.81
N LEU A 124 -4.93 1.52 -12.65
CA LEU A 124 -5.97 0.52 -12.40
C LEU A 124 -7.25 1.22 -11.89
N LYS A 125 -8.29 1.20 -12.73
CA LYS A 125 -9.62 1.73 -12.37
C LYS A 125 -10.55 0.69 -11.75
N VAL A 126 -10.25 -0.59 -11.98
CA VAL A 126 -11.05 -1.73 -11.53
C VAL A 126 -10.15 -2.84 -11.02
N ALA A 127 -10.71 -3.76 -10.25
CA ALA A 127 -10.00 -4.96 -9.81
C ALA A 127 -9.46 -5.73 -11.03
N THR A 128 -8.14 -5.96 -11.08
CA THR A 128 -7.45 -6.45 -12.27
C THR A 128 -6.62 -7.69 -11.94
N PRO A 129 -6.85 -8.84 -12.61
CA PRO A 129 -6.00 -10.01 -12.48
C PRO A 129 -4.59 -9.73 -12.98
N VAL A 130 -3.58 -10.20 -12.25
CA VAL A 130 -2.16 -10.05 -12.62
C VAL A 130 -1.44 -11.39 -12.56
N GLY A 131 -0.35 -11.49 -13.33
CA GLY A 131 0.52 -12.66 -13.30
C GLY A 131 1.18 -12.84 -11.93
N SER A 132 0.99 -14.02 -11.36
CA SER A 132 1.56 -14.43 -10.07
C SER A 132 2.23 -15.80 -10.18
N ALA A 133 3.21 -16.04 -9.31
CA ALA A 133 3.66 -17.40 -9.07
C ALA A 133 2.59 -18.12 -8.22
N GLY A 134 1.99 -19.19 -8.75
CA GLY A 134 0.97 -19.99 -8.04
C GLY A 134 -0.47 -19.60 -8.38
N ALA A 135 -1.32 -19.43 -7.35
CA ALA A 135 -2.74 -19.08 -7.52
C ALA A 135 -2.94 -17.67 -8.10
N SER A 136 -4.12 -17.41 -8.69
CA SER A 136 -4.47 -16.12 -9.30
C SER A 136 -4.40 -14.97 -8.28
N LEU A 137 -3.74 -13.88 -8.65
CA LEU A 137 -3.67 -12.65 -7.88
C LEU A 137 -4.50 -11.56 -8.58
N VAL A 138 -5.27 -10.80 -7.80
CA VAL A 138 -6.02 -9.64 -8.28
C VAL A 138 -5.55 -8.41 -7.52
N LEU A 139 -5.19 -7.35 -8.25
CA LEU A 139 -4.90 -6.04 -7.68
C LEU A 139 -6.17 -5.19 -7.62
N GLY A 140 -6.24 -4.28 -6.66
CA GLY A 140 -7.32 -3.30 -6.55
C GLY A 140 -7.13 -2.10 -7.48
N PRO A 141 -8.17 -1.25 -7.60
CA PRO A 141 -8.01 0.08 -8.15
C PRO A 141 -6.96 0.88 -7.35
N ASP A 142 -6.17 1.70 -8.04
CA ASP A 142 -5.08 2.48 -7.44
C ASP A 142 -5.02 3.94 -7.95
N GLY A 143 -6.10 4.41 -8.56
CA GLY A 143 -6.24 5.76 -9.12
C GLY A 143 -5.94 6.88 -8.12
N PHE A 144 -5.16 7.87 -8.56
CA PHE A 144 -5.05 9.16 -7.88
C PHE A 144 -6.34 9.98 -8.07
N PHE A 145 -6.70 10.83 -7.10
CA PHE A 145 -7.93 11.63 -7.16
C PHE A 145 -7.97 12.63 -8.32
N ASP A 146 -6.82 13.07 -8.80
CA ASP A 146 -6.67 13.97 -9.95
C ASP A 146 -6.56 13.23 -11.29
N GLY A 147 -6.63 11.90 -11.27
CA GLY A 147 -6.52 11.05 -12.46
C GLY A 147 -5.12 10.98 -13.07
N GLN A 148 -4.09 11.54 -12.43
CA GLN A 148 -2.71 11.37 -12.87
C GLN A 148 -2.29 9.90 -12.77
N ILE A 149 -1.22 9.56 -13.49
CA ILE A 149 -0.58 8.25 -13.41
C ILE A 149 0.90 8.42 -13.10
N PHE A 150 1.49 7.44 -12.44
CA PHE A 150 2.93 7.37 -12.24
C PHE A 150 3.47 6.10 -12.88
N ASP A 151 4.26 6.28 -13.94
CA ASP A 151 5.00 5.22 -14.61
C ASP A 151 6.44 5.19 -14.08
N PRO A 152 6.85 4.12 -13.36
CA PRO A 152 8.20 4.02 -12.80
C PRO A 152 9.30 3.97 -13.86
N ASP A 153 8.98 3.67 -15.12
CA ASP A 153 9.94 3.69 -16.23
C ASP A 153 10.06 5.10 -16.86
N ARG A 154 9.22 6.07 -16.43
CA ARG A 154 9.21 7.46 -16.92
C ARG A 154 9.36 8.49 -15.80
N ILE A 155 10.17 8.18 -14.79
CA ILE A 155 10.38 9.02 -13.60
C ILE A 155 10.83 10.44 -13.91
N ASP A 156 11.79 10.62 -14.82
CA ASP A 156 12.32 11.94 -15.15
C ASP A 156 11.23 12.86 -15.73
N ALA A 157 10.38 12.30 -16.60
CA ALA A 157 9.25 13.01 -17.19
C ALA A 157 8.21 13.36 -16.11
N TYR A 158 7.89 12.42 -15.23
CA TYR A 158 6.96 12.65 -14.13
C TYR A 158 7.44 13.78 -13.20
N ILE A 159 8.72 13.78 -12.79
CA ILE A 159 9.30 14.84 -11.96
C ILE A 159 9.28 16.19 -12.70
N ALA A 160 9.56 16.20 -14.01
CA ALA A 160 9.56 17.43 -14.80
C ALA A 160 8.15 18.04 -14.91
N ASP A 161 7.11 17.22 -15.10
CA ASP A 161 5.72 17.67 -15.15
C ASP A 161 5.24 18.21 -13.80
N GLN A 162 5.68 17.60 -12.68
CA GLN A 162 5.33 18.08 -11.33
C GLN A 162 5.89 19.45 -10.96
N LYS A 163 6.93 19.94 -11.66
CA LYS A 163 7.46 21.30 -11.46
C LYS A 163 6.63 22.38 -12.14
N ARG A 164 5.72 21.99 -13.03
CA ARG A 164 4.89 22.92 -13.83
C ARG A 164 3.52 23.20 -13.19
N ALA A 165 3.13 22.42 -12.20
CA ALA A 165 1.88 22.50 -11.46
C ALA A 165 2.09 23.15 -10.10
#